data_AF-A0A377GY82-F1
#
_entry.id   AF-A0A377GY82-F1
#
_cell.length_a   1.000
_cell.length_b   1.000
_cell.length_c   1.000
_cell.angle_alpha   90.00
_cell.angle_beta   90.00
_cell.angle_gamma   90.00
#
_symmetry.space_group_name_H-M   'P 1'
#
loop_
_entity.id
_entity.type
_entity.pdbx_description
1 polymer ?
#
loop_
_entity_poly.entity_id
_entity_poly.type
_entity_poly.pdbx_seq_one_letter_code
_entity_poly.pdbx_strand_id
1 'polypeptide(L)'
;MLSEKLLKKIGSISKEFEKRGYTLEEDLVELVKTREDIAQKLENTKFKKIEFFQDEELHSIGLTLEDVQIEFFVTEGEDEQGPWYEAEVEIIFF
;
A
#
# COMPACT_ATOMS: atom_id res chain seq x y z
N MET A 1 -18.30 -5.30 -1.11
CA MET A 1 -17.54 -5.66 -2.33
C MET A 1 -16.77 -4.43 -2.78
N LEU A 2 -15.51 -4.59 -3.17
CA LEU A 2 -14.70 -3.47 -3.69
C LEU A 2 -15.21 -3.08 -5.09
N SER A 3 -15.24 -1.78 -5.38
CA SER A 3 -15.65 -1.29 -6.70
C SER A 3 -14.58 -1.59 -7.75
N GLU A 4 -14.97 -1.73 -9.02
CA GLU A 4 -14.01 -1.87 -10.12
C GLU A 4 -13.06 -0.67 -10.23
N LYS A 5 -13.55 0.52 -9.87
CA LYS A 5 -12.75 1.76 -9.86
C LYS A 5 -11.66 1.69 -8.79
N LEU A 6 -12.00 1.22 -7.59
CA LEU A 6 -11.06 1.03 -6.50
C LEU A 6 -10.04 -0.08 -6.83
N LEU A 7 -10.48 -1.22 -7.37
CA LEU A 7 -9.57 -2.28 -7.80
C LEU A 7 -8.56 -1.81 -8.86
N LYS A 8 -9.01 -1.05 -9.87
CA LYS A 8 -8.10 -0.45 -10.87
C LYS A 8 -7.12 0.54 -10.25
N LYS A 9 -7.55 1.27 -9.21
CA LYS A 9 -6.68 2.18 -8.47
C LYS A 9 -5.60 1.42 -7.72
N ILE A 10 -5.98 0.37 -6.99
CA ILE A 10 -5.07 -0.52 -6.27
C ILE A 10 -4.05 -1.12 -7.23
N GLY A 11 -4.48 -1.68 -8.36
CA GLY A 11 -3.55 -2.22 -9.36
C GLY A 11 -2.62 -1.17 -9.99
N SER A 12 -2.99 0.12 -9.97
CA SER A 12 -2.10 1.20 -10.41
C SER A 12 -1.08 1.59 -9.35
N ILE A 13 -1.47 1.55 -8.07
CA ILE A 13 -0.60 1.78 -6.91
C ILE A 13 0.38 0.62 -6.75
N SER A 14 -0.13 -0.63 -6.83
CA SER A 14 0.66 -1.86 -6.82
C SER A 14 1.80 -1.79 -7.84
N LYS A 15 1.51 -1.44 -9.10
CA LYS A 15 2.54 -1.25 -10.13
C LYS A 15 3.59 -0.18 -9.81
N GLU A 16 3.23 0.81 -9.02
CA GLU A 16 4.16 1.85 -8.58
C GLU A 16 5.05 1.34 -7.45
N PHE A 17 4.52 0.48 -6.58
CA PHE A 17 5.27 -0.25 -5.57
C PHE A 17 6.19 -1.32 -6.18
N GLU A 18 5.73 -2.08 -7.17
CA GLU A 18 6.53 -3.11 -7.86
C GLU A 18 7.78 -2.51 -8.53
N LYS A 19 7.66 -1.31 -9.11
CA LYS A 19 8.82 -0.58 -9.69
C LYS A 19 9.91 -0.25 -8.66
N ARG A 20 9.54 -0.20 -7.38
CA ARG A 20 10.41 0.08 -6.24
C ARG A 20 10.82 -1.19 -5.48
N GLY A 21 10.44 -2.37 -5.99
CA GLY A 21 10.81 -3.66 -5.42
C GLY A 21 9.81 -4.26 -4.43
N TYR A 22 8.61 -3.67 -4.30
CA TYR A 22 7.62 -4.10 -3.31
C TYR A 22 6.39 -4.73 -3.98
N THR A 23 6.07 -5.97 -3.60
CA THR A 23 4.89 -6.70 -4.10
C THR A 23 3.80 -6.73 -3.02
N LEU A 24 2.93 -5.70 -2.99
CA LEU A 24 1.98 -5.45 -1.89
C LEU A 24 0.52 -5.33 -2.36
N GLU A 25 0.16 -5.93 -3.51
CA GLU A 25 -1.21 -5.81 -4.04
C GLU A 25 -2.25 -6.44 -3.11
N GLU A 26 -1.95 -7.62 -2.57
CA GLU A 26 -2.86 -8.34 -1.68
C GLU A 26 -3.08 -7.57 -0.37
N ASP A 27 -2.03 -6.94 0.14
CA ASP A 27 -2.03 -6.14 1.38
C ASP A 27 -2.79 -4.84 1.19
N LEU A 28 -2.64 -4.18 0.04
CA LEU A 28 -3.47 -3.04 -0.34
C LEU A 28 -4.95 -3.45 -0.41
N VAL A 29 -5.26 -4.63 -0.98
CA VAL A 29 -6.62 -5.16 -1.05
C VAL A 29 -7.15 -5.48 0.34
N GLU A 30 -6.36 -6.07 1.22
CA GLU A 30 -6.74 -6.37 2.59
C GLU A 30 -6.98 -5.10 3.41
N LEU A 31 -6.08 -4.11 3.30
CA LEU A 31 -6.23 -2.80 3.91
C LEU A 31 -7.56 -2.15 3.54
N VAL A 32 -7.90 -2.06 2.25
CA VAL A 32 -9.17 -1.42 1.84
C VAL A 32 -10.41 -2.25 2.18
N LYS A 33 -10.27 -3.56 2.42
CA LYS A 33 -11.37 -4.41 2.90
C LYS A 33 -11.64 -4.21 4.38
N THR A 34 -10.58 -3.98 5.17
CA THR A 34 -10.66 -3.80 6.62
C THR A 34 -10.90 -2.35 7.04
N ARG A 35 -10.46 -1.39 6.22
CA ARG A 35 -10.56 0.05 6.46
C ARG A 35 -11.37 0.75 5.37
N GLU A 36 -12.68 0.84 5.58
CA GLU A 36 -13.61 1.50 4.64
C GLU A 36 -13.28 2.99 4.44
N ASP A 37 -12.80 3.67 5.48
CA ASP A 37 -12.37 5.07 5.42
C ASP A 37 -11.21 5.26 4.43
N ILE A 38 -10.22 4.36 4.46
CA ILE A 38 -9.10 4.34 3.53
C ILE A 38 -9.55 3.98 2.12
N ALA A 39 -10.45 2.99 1.99
CA ALA A 39 -11.03 2.60 0.72
C ALA A 39 -11.71 3.79 0.00
N GLN A 40 -12.57 4.52 0.73
CA GLN A 40 -13.24 5.71 0.20
C GLN A 40 -12.25 6.81 -0.17
N LYS A 41 -11.22 7.03 0.65
CA LYS A 41 -10.22 8.08 0.40
C LYS A 41 -9.38 7.78 -0.83
N LEU A 42 -8.93 6.53 -0.97
CA LEU A 42 -8.13 6.07 -2.10
C LEU A 42 -8.94 6.06 -3.41
N GLU A 43 -10.22 5.68 -3.36
CA GLU A 43 -11.12 5.73 -4.51
C GLU A 43 -11.41 7.16 -4.99
N ASN A 44 -11.52 8.12 -4.06
CA ASN A 44 -11.85 9.52 -4.36
C ASN A 44 -10.63 10.38 -4.68
N THR A 45 -9.44 9.99 -4.22
CA THR A 45 -8.20 10.69 -4.54
C THR A 45 -7.81 10.47 -6.00
N LYS A 46 -7.62 11.56 -6.74
CA LYS A 46 -7.11 11.49 -8.13
C LYS A 46 -5.70 10.91 -8.10
N PHE A 47 -5.40 9.97 -9.00
CA PHE A 47 -4.09 9.27 -8.97
C PHE A 47 -2.90 10.24 -9.03
N LYS A 48 -3.00 11.30 -9.83
CA LYS A 48 -1.98 12.37 -9.92
C LYS A 48 -1.75 13.21 -8.65
N LYS A 49 -2.64 13.07 -7.65
CA LYS A 49 -2.51 13.72 -6.33
C LYS A 49 -1.93 12.76 -5.28
N ILE A 50 -1.74 11.48 -5.63
CA ILE A 50 -1.11 10.51 -4.76
C ILE A 50 0.39 10.74 -4.86
N GLU A 51 1.02 11.01 -3.72
CA GLU A 51 2.46 11.12 -3.61
C GLU A 51 2.99 9.79 -3.10
N PHE A 52 4.00 9.23 -3.77
CA PHE A 52 4.62 7.97 -3.41
C PHE A 52 5.99 8.24 -2.80
N PHE A 53 6.32 7.52 -1.74
CA PHE A 53 7.61 7.61 -1.08
C PHE A 53 8.11 6.21 -0.70
N GLN A 54 9.42 6.11 -0.47
CA GLN A 54 10.08 4.90 0.01
C GLN A 54 11.14 5.31 1.02
N ASP A 55 11.38 4.45 2.01
CA ASP A 55 12.49 4.56 2.94
C ASP A 55 13.33 3.28 2.87
N GLU A 56 14.57 3.40 2.40
CA GLU A 56 15.47 2.25 2.26
C GLU A 56 16.06 1.80 3.60
N GLU A 57 16.17 2.70 4.59
CA GLU A 57 16.70 2.35 5.91
C GLU A 57 15.64 1.61 6.74
N LEU A 58 14.38 2.00 6.61
CA LEU A 58 13.24 1.36 7.28
C LEU A 58 12.63 0.20 6.49
N HIS A 59 13.12 -0.07 5.28
CA HIS A 59 12.54 -1.04 4.35
C HIS A 59 11.03 -0.83 4.17
N SER A 60 10.64 0.42 3.93
CA SER A 60 9.24 0.82 3.82
C SER A 60 8.90 1.47 2.49
N ILE A 61 7.62 1.38 2.14
CA ILE A 61 7.04 2.07 1.00
C ILE A 61 5.65 2.57 1.36
N GLY A 62 5.32 3.76 0.88
CA GLY A 62 4.05 4.35 1.22
C GLY A 62 3.53 5.34 0.20
N LEU A 63 2.37 5.87 0.55
CA LEU A 63 1.70 6.89 -0.22
C LEU A 63 0.97 7.89 0.68
N THR A 64 0.85 9.11 0.18
CA THR A 64 0.10 10.18 0.81
C THR A 64 -1.12 10.53 -0.05
N LEU A 65 -2.28 10.53 0.60
CA LEU A 65 -3.60 10.89 0.06
C LEU A 65 -4.07 12.19 0.72
N GLU A 66 -3.55 13.35 0.31
CA GLU A 66 -3.89 14.65 0.91
C GLU A 66 -3.59 14.68 2.43
N ASP A 67 -4.58 14.46 3.30
CA ASP A 67 -4.50 14.46 4.76
C ASP A 67 -4.23 13.07 5.41
N VAL A 68 -3.89 12.04 4.62
CA VAL A 68 -3.56 10.71 5.16
C VAL A 68 -2.29 10.16 4.54
N GLN A 69 -1.40 9.63 5.36
CA GLN A 69 -0.25 8.82 4.94
C GLN A 69 -0.52 7.35 5.26
N ILE A 70 -0.18 6.46 4.32
CA ILE A 70 -0.25 5.01 4.45
C ILE A 70 1.14 4.48 4.13
N GLU A 71 1.74 3.76 5.06
CA GLU A 71 3.10 3.24 4.93
C GLU A 71 3.12 1.76 5.25
N PHE A 72 3.79 0.99 4.41
CA PHE A 72 3.99 -0.44 4.57
C PHE A 72 5.45 -0.67 4.92
N PHE A 73 5.70 -1.27 6.07
CA PHE A 73 7.00 -1.78 6.48
C PHE A 73 7.10 -3.23 6.05
N VAL A 74 8.13 -3.55 5.27
CA VAL A 74 8.30 -4.88 4.72
C VAL A 74 9.48 -5.55 5.37
N THR A 75 9.21 -6.68 6.02
CA THR A 75 10.24 -7.56 6.57
C THR A 75 10.32 -8.81 5.72
N GLU A 76 11.53 -9.14 5.29
CA GLU A 76 11.82 -10.37 4.55
C GLU A 76 12.76 -11.26 5.36
N GLY A 77 12.61 -12.58 5.18
CA GLY A 77 13.48 -13.56 5.79
C GLY A 77 13.47 -14.88 5.04
N GLU A 78 14.30 -15.82 5.47
CA GLU A 78 14.34 -17.17 4.94
C GLU A 78 14.35 -18.15 6.12
N ASP A 79 13.45 -19.13 6.10
CA ASP A 79 13.39 -20.19 7.09
C ASP A 79 13.40 -21.58 6.43
N GLU A 80 13.16 -22.64 7.21
CA GLU A 80 13.14 -24.03 6.71
C GLU A 80 12.04 -24.29 5.65
N GLN A 81 11.07 -23.40 5.48
CA GLN A 81 9.99 -23.46 4.49
C GLN A 81 10.27 -22.61 3.23
N GLY A 82 11.30 -21.76 3.28
CA GLY A 82 11.73 -20.90 2.17
C GLY A 82 11.68 -19.41 2.52
N PRO A 83 11.75 -18.53 1.51
CA PRO A 83 11.63 -17.09 1.73
C PRO A 83 10.22 -16.74 2.20
N TRP A 84 10.14 -15.93 3.23
CA TRP A 84 8.90 -15.34 3.72
C TRP A 84 8.98 -13.83 3.68
N TYR A 85 7.81 -13.22 3.66
CA TYR A 85 7.61 -11.79 3.55
C TYR A 85 6.44 -11.42 4.47
N GLU A 86 6.59 -10.34 5.23
CA GLU A 86 5.56 -9.78 6.09
C GLU A 86 5.46 -8.27 5.84
N ALA A 87 4.24 -7.77 5.66
CA ALA A 87 3.95 -6.35 5.53
C ALA A 87 3.12 -5.85 6.71
N GLU A 88 3.66 -4.89 7.44
CA GLU A 88 2.93 -4.17 8.48
C GLU A 88 2.51 -2.79 7.94
N VAL A 89 1.26 -2.39 8.17
CA VAL A 89 0.74 -1.11 7.69
C VAL A 89 0.57 -0.10 8.83
N GLU A 90 1.16 1.08 8.66
CA GLU A 90 0.94 2.25 9.51
C GLU A 90 0.12 3.31 8.75
N ILE A 91 -0.80 3.97 9.46
CA ILE A 91 -1.70 4.97 8.89
C ILE A 91 -1.68 6.21 9.79
N ILE A 92 -1.31 7.35 9.21
CA ILE A 92 -1.20 8.63 9.91
C ILE A 92 -2.20 9.61 9.31
N PHE A 93 -3.00 10.26 10.16
CA PHE A 93 -3.93 11.33 9.79
C PHE A 93 -3.35 12.68 10.22
N PHE A 94 -3.45 13.71 9.35
CA PHE A 94 -2.94 15.06 9.59
C PHE A 94 -4.05 16.08 9.90
#